data_AF-A0A4Q3WWG1-F1
#
_entry.id   AF-A0A4Q3WWG1-F1
#
_cell.length_a   1.000
_cell.length_b   1.000
_cell.length_c   1.000
_cell.angle_alpha   90.00
_cell.angle_beta   90.00
_cell.angle_gamma   90.00
#
_symmetry.space_group_name_H-M   'P 1'
#
loop_
_entity.id
_entity.type
_entity.pdbx_description
1 polymer ?
#
loop_
_entity_poly.entity_id
_entity_poly.type
_entity_poly.pdbx_seq_one_letter_code
_entity_poly.pdbx_strand_id
1 'polypeptide(L)'
;MSAPPPWKLRGEAVALLAPSFRLRLLVNYHESPVGPYREHALVSFGWRGPSVTQMSVDSLNSVVWGRRNWGFPKVFEPLRWVTKAKHICFERSTSRFRIRKTCLRFPLALPFWTIQNLDGRIVRVPATLIGQARIGFRGRQIAIILDEFDATFLSPVQI
;
A
#
# COMPACT_ATOMS: atom_id res chain seq x y z
N MET A 1 -19.84 -7.49 9.81
CA MET A 1 -20.04 -6.88 8.48
C MET A 1 -19.19 -7.59 7.45
N SER A 2 -19.74 -7.84 6.26
CA SER A 2 -19.01 -8.34 5.10
C SER A 2 -18.53 -7.20 4.20
N ALA A 3 -17.31 -7.29 3.68
CA ALA A 3 -16.74 -6.29 2.78
C ALA A 3 -16.16 -6.97 1.53
N PRO A 4 -17.00 -7.47 0.61
CA PRO A 4 -16.52 -8.07 -0.63
C PRO A 4 -15.87 -7.02 -1.55
N PRO A 5 -15.07 -7.42 -2.55
CA PRO A 5 -14.64 -6.53 -3.62
C PRO A 5 -15.84 -5.97 -4.43
N PRO A 6 -15.67 -4.84 -5.12
CA PRO A 6 -14.46 -4.03 -5.17
C PRO A 6 -14.28 -3.17 -3.91
N TRP A 7 -13.04 -2.92 -3.52
CA TRP A 7 -12.72 -1.94 -2.48
C TRP A 7 -12.27 -0.64 -3.10
N LYS A 8 -13.00 0.44 -2.78
CA LYS A 8 -12.56 1.81 -3.02
C LYS A 8 -11.88 2.33 -1.77
N LEU A 9 -10.69 2.88 -1.94
CA LEU A 9 -9.81 3.31 -0.87
C LEU A 9 -9.35 4.73 -1.16
N ARG A 10 -9.32 5.58 -0.15
CA ARG A 10 -8.75 6.93 -0.25
C ARG A 10 -7.73 7.14 0.86
N GLY A 11 -6.62 7.81 0.54
CA GLY A 11 -5.63 8.13 1.54
C GLY A 11 -4.37 8.77 0.98
N GLU A 12 -3.31 8.67 1.76
CA GLU A 12 -1.96 9.15 1.42
C GLU A 12 -0.96 7.99 1.52
N ALA A 13 0.08 8.03 0.70
CA ALA A 13 1.06 6.95 0.64
C ALA A 13 2.48 7.43 0.36
N VAL A 14 3.43 6.58 0.72
CA VAL A 14 4.84 6.69 0.34
C VAL A 14 5.28 5.36 -0.24
N ALA A 15 5.80 5.40 -1.46
CA ALA A 15 6.48 4.29 -2.10
C ALA A 15 7.99 4.53 -2.10
N LEU A 16 8.77 3.57 -1.59
CA LEU A 16 10.22 3.60 -1.48
C LEU A 16 10.82 2.41 -2.22
N LEU A 17 11.81 2.64 -3.09
CA LEU A 17 12.60 1.56 -3.69
C LEU A 17 13.51 0.94 -2.64
N ALA A 18 13.19 -0.29 -2.21
CA ALA A 18 13.98 -1.06 -1.28
C ALA A 18 15.03 -1.92 -2.03
N PRO A 19 16.08 -2.40 -1.33
CA PRO A 19 17.07 -3.31 -1.92
C PRO A 19 16.44 -4.55 -2.56
N SER A 20 17.16 -5.17 -3.49
CA SER A 20 16.77 -6.40 -4.18
C SER A 20 15.49 -6.28 -5.01
N PHE A 21 15.32 -5.15 -5.72
CA PHE A 21 14.15 -4.87 -6.55
C PHE A 21 12.83 -5.11 -5.79
N ARG A 22 12.70 -4.43 -4.64
CA ARG A 22 11.47 -4.46 -3.86
C ARG A 22 10.89 -3.05 -3.76
N LEU A 23 9.57 -2.96 -3.71
CA LEU A 23 8.87 -1.72 -3.42
C LEU A 23 8.32 -1.79 -2.00
N ARG A 24 8.69 -0.82 -1.17
CA ARG A 24 8.09 -0.65 0.15
C ARG A 24 7.00 0.40 0.06
N LEU A 25 5.79 0.04 0.48
CA LEU A 25 4.66 0.94 0.57
C LEU A 25 4.37 1.24 2.03
N LEU A 26 4.15 2.51 2.34
CA LEU A 26 3.63 3.00 3.60
C LEU A 26 2.35 3.75 3.25
N VAL A 27 1.23 3.39 3.84
CA VAL A 27 -0.07 3.92 3.44
C VAL A 27 -0.85 4.32 4.69
N ASN A 28 -1.56 5.42 4.60
CA ASN A 28 -2.53 5.87 5.59
C ASN A 28 -3.87 6.04 4.86
N TYR A 29 -4.71 5.01 4.94
CA TYR A 29 -6.05 5.03 4.38
C TYR A 29 -6.97 5.81 5.30
N HIS A 30 -7.54 6.89 4.78
CA HIS A 30 -8.53 7.71 5.47
C HIS A 30 -9.94 7.12 5.29
N GLU A 31 -10.21 6.53 4.13
CA GLU A 31 -11.49 5.91 3.81
C GLU A 31 -11.27 4.49 3.26
N SER A 32 -12.04 3.53 3.80
CA SER A 32 -12.11 2.17 3.27
C SER A 32 -13.43 1.50 3.70
N PRO A 33 -13.84 0.39 3.05
CA PRO A 33 -15.01 -0.39 3.47
C PRO A 33 -14.91 -0.98 4.89
N VAL A 34 -13.72 -0.97 5.50
CA VAL A 34 -13.45 -1.50 6.84
C VAL A 34 -12.99 -0.42 7.83
N GLY A 35 -13.23 0.85 7.50
CA GLY A 35 -12.79 2.02 8.28
C GLY A 35 -11.36 2.45 7.97
N PRO A 36 -10.89 3.58 8.54
CA PRO A 36 -9.53 4.07 8.34
C PRO A 36 -8.50 3.11 8.95
N TYR A 37 -7.36 2.95 8.28
CA TYR A 37 -6.25 2.14 8.78
C TYR A 37 -4.93 2.52 8.11
N ARG A 38 -3.82 2.16 8.73
CA ARG A 38 -2.47 2.31 8.18
C ARG A 38 -1.97 0.95 7.70
N GLU A 39 -1.13 0.98 6.68
CA GLU A 39 -0.55 -0.20 6.08
C GLU A 39 0.94 -0.01 5.80
N HIS A 40 1.72 -1.04 6.09
CA HIS A 40 3.05 -1.22 5.54
C HIS A 40 3.01 -2.46 4.63
N ALA A 41 3.55 -2.35 3.42
CA ALA A 41 3.69 -3.49 2.52
C ALA A 41 5.10 -3.58 1.94
N LEU A 42 5.51 -4.80 1.59
CA LEU A 42 6.71 -5.07 0.82
C LEU A 42 6.34 -5.90 -0.42
N VAL A 43 6.49 -5.29 -1.58
CA VAL A 43 6.23 -5.90 -2.88
C VAL A 43 7.56 -6.38 -3.45
N SER A 44 7.62 -7.63 -3.89
CA SER A 44 8.74 -8.19 -4.64
C SER A 44 8.34 -8.33 -6.11
N PHE A 45 9.25 -8.00 -7.02
CA PHE A 45 9.06 -8.19 -8.46
C PHE A 45 9.68 -9.53 -8.87
N GLY A 46 8.83 -10.53 -9.11
CA GLY A 46 9.25 -11.85 -9.58
C GLY A 46 8.88 -12.08 -11.05
N TRP A 47 9.22 -13.26 -11.57
CA TRP A 47 8.97 -13.62 -12.97
C TRP A 47 7.47 -13.65 -13.34
N ARG A 48 6.58 -13.97 -12.39
CA ARG A 48 5.11 -13.93 -12.59
C ARG A 48 4.53 -12.51 -12.48
N GLY A 49 5.34 -11.54 -12.05
CA GLY A 49 4.92 -10.18 -11.76
C GLY A 49 5.10 -9.78 -10.28
N PRO A 50 4.61 -8.57 -9.92
CA PRO A 50 4.69 -8.05 -8.56
C PRO A 50 3.84 -8.88 -7.58
N SER A 51 4.40 -9.19 -6.41
CA SER A 51 3.69 -9.87 -5.32
C SER A 51 3.94 -9.18 -4.00
N VAL A 52 2.87 -8.90 -3.24
CA VAL A 52 2.98 -8.53 -1.84
C VAL A 52 3.49 -9.73 -1.06
N THR A 53 4.68 -9.60 -0.48
CA THR A 53 5.35 -10.66 0.28
C THR A 53 5.25 -10.46 1.79
N GLN A 54 5.05 -9.22 2.22
CA GLN A 54 4.81 -8.86 3.61
C GLN A 54 3.81 -7.73 3.66
N MET A 55 2.87 -7.77 4.59
CA MET A 55 1.93 -6.68 4.81
C MET A 55 1.55 -6.61 6.29
N SER A 56 1.66 -5.42 6.88
CA SER A 56 1.29 -5.15 8.26
C SER A 56 0.23 -4.04 8.26
N VAL A 57 -0.83 -4.21 9.05
CA VAL A 57 -1.92 -3.23 9.17
C VAL A 57 -2.34 -3.07 10.62
N ASP A 58 -2.88 -1.91 10.97
CA ASP A 58 -3.37 -1.63 12.33
C ASP A 58 -4.91 -1.79 12.46
N SER A 59 -5.53 -2.54 11.55
CA SER A 59 -6.96 -2.86 11.57
C SER A 59 -7.19 -4.36 11.38
N LEU A 60 -7.80 -5.00 12.38
CA LEU A 60 -8.16 -6.42 12.32
C LEU A 60 -9.15 -6.71 11.18
N ASN A 61 -10.08 -5.80 10.91
CA ASN A 61 -11.00 -5.96 9.78
C ASN A 61 -10.26 -5.97 8.45
N SER A 62 -9.25 -5.10 8.29
CA SER A 62 -8.38 -5.10 7.10
C SER A 62 -7.61 -6.41 6.96
N VAL A 63 -7.13 -7.00 8.08
CA VAL A 63 -6.49 -8.34 8.06
C VAL A 63 -7.43 -9.40 7.53
N VAL A 64 -8.62 -9.53 8.14
CA VAL A 64 -9.58 -10.60 7.82
C VAL A 64 -10.02 -10.51 6.36
N TRP A 65 -10.49 -9.34 5.93
CA TRP A 65 -11.02 -9.18 4.59
C TRP A 65 -9.94 -9.12 3.52
N GLY A 66 -8.77 -8.56 3.82
CA GLY A 66 -7.65 -8.55 2.88
C GLY A 66 -7.14 -9.94 2.54
N ARG A 67 -7.05 -10.82 3.54
CA ARG A 67 -6.71 -12.24 3.35
C ARG A 67 -7.82 -12.96 2.58
N ARG A 68 -9.07 -12.82 3.01
CA ARG A 68 -10.22 -13.52 2.43
C ARG A 68 -10.50 -13.14 0.97
N ASN A 69 -10.36 -11.86 0.62
CA ASN A 69 -10.74 -11.38 -0.70
C ASN A 69 -9.61 -11.53 -1.73
N TRP A 70 -8.34 -11.43 -1.31
CA TRP A 70 -7.21 -11.30 -2.25
C TRP A 70 -5.99 -12.14 -1.90
N GLY A 71 -5.97 -12.83 -0.77
CA GLY A 71 -4.81 -13.63 -0.34
C GLY A 71 -3.64 -12.81 0.15
N PHE A 72 -3.85 -11.52 0.49
CA PHE A 72 -2.75 -10.68 0.99
C PHE A 72 -2.21 -11.21 2.34
N PRO A 73 -0.88 -11.27 2.54
CA PRO A 73 -0.27 -11.78 3.76
C PRO A 73 -0.30 -10.76 4.90
N LYS A 74 -1.46 -10.16 5.16
CA LYS A 74 -1.67 -9.13 6.19
C LYS A 74 -1.46 -9.71 7.57
N VAL A 75 -0.75 -9.00 8.44
CA VAL A 75 -0.69 -9.26 9.88
C VAL A 75 -1.06 -7.99 10.64
N PHE A 76 -1.58 -8.13 11.86
CA PHE A 76 -1.83 -6.98 12.71
C PHE A 76 -0.52 -6.43 13.28
N GLU A 77 -0.31 -5.12 13.21
CA GLU A 77 0.82 -4.42 13.83
C GLU A 77 0.37 -3.01 14.24
N PRO A 78 0.80 -2.47 15.39
CA PRO A 78 0.59 -1.06 15.69
C PRO A 78 1.40 -0.18 14.72
N LEU A 79 0.70 0.69 13.99
CA LEU A 79 1.28 1.60 13.01
C LEU A 79 0.90 3.04 13.34
N ARG A 80 1.80 3.98 13.07
CA ARG A 80 1.54 5.40 13.26
C ARG A 80 2.00 6.20 12.05
N TRP A 81 1.16 7.13 11.63
CA TRP A 81 1.41 8.07 10.56
C TRP A 81 1.30 9.50 11.09
N VAL A 82 2.28 10.35 10.77
CA VAL A 82 2.26 11.78 11.10
C VAL A 82 2.73 12.59 9.90
N THR A 83 1.83 13.40 9.34
CA THR A 83 2.15 14.36 8.29
C THR A 83 2.49 15.72 8.89
N LYS A 84 3.66 16.26 8.55
CA LYS A 84 4.12 17.61 8.86
C LYS A 84 4.33 18.40 7.57
N ALA A 85 4.47 19.71 7.67
CA ALA A 85 4.66 20.60 6.51
C ALA A 85 5.75 20.13 5.53
N LYS A 86 6.92 19.72 6.04
CA LYS A 86 8.09 19.29 5.23
C LYS A 86 8.36 17.78 5.24
N HIS A 87 7.69 17.01 6.11
CA HIS A 87 8.02 15.60 6.33
C HIS A 87 6.78 14.73 6.54
N ILE A 88 6.89 13.46 6.15
CA ILE A 88 6.01 12.38 6.59
C ILE A 88 6.81 11.48 7.52
N CYS A 89 6.24 11.12 8.66
CA CYS A 89 6.81 10.15 9.58
C CYS A 89 5.88 8.94 9.68
N PHE A 90 6.43 7.76 9.42
CA PHE A 90 5.76 6.48 9.59
C PHE A 90 6.52 5.64 10.61
N GLU A 91 5.81 5.11 11.59
CA GLU A 91 6.37 4.35 12.69
C GLU A 91 5.72 2.96 12.75
N ARG A 92 6.57 1.97 12.92
CA ARG A 92 6.29 0.54 13.15
C ARG A 92 6.95 0.15 14.47
N SER A 93 6.68 -1.06 14.94
CA SER A 93 7.22 -1.57 16.21
C SER A 93 8.76 -1.50 16.29
N THR A 94 9.44 -1.77 15.16
CA THR A 94 10.91 -1.87 15.10
C THR A 94 11.56 -0.86 14.16
N SER A 95 10.78 0.01 13.50
CA SER A 95 11.35 0.88 12.48
C SER A 95 10.60 2.20 12.33
N ARG A 96 11.36 3.23 11.96
CA ARG A 96 10.86 4.58 11.70
C ARG A 96 11.31 5.06 10.33
N PHE A 97 10.37 5.60 9.57
CA PHE A 97 10.61 6.18 8.27
C PHE A 97 10.30 7.67 8.35
N ARG A 98 11.29 8.50 8.01
CA ARG A 98 11.13 9.95 7.90
C ARG A 98 11.41 10.34 6.45
N ILE A 99 10.38 10.80 5.76
CA ILE A 99 10.44 11.15 4.35
C ILE A 99 10.30 12.66 4.22
N ARG A 100 11.28 13.30 3.60
CA ARG A 100 11.25 14.72 3.24
C ARG A 100 10.46 14.90 1.96
N LYS A 101 9.51 15.84 1.97
CA LYS A 101 8.69 16.19 0.81
C LYS A 101 9.43 17.21 -0.07
N THR A 102 9.28 17.10 -1.38
CA THR A 102 9.62 18.18 -2.31
C THR A 102 8.37 18.98 -2.70
N CYS A 103 8.56 20.04 -3.49
CA CYS A 103 7.47 20.82 -4.07
C CYS A 103 7.03 20.33 -5.47
N LEU A 104 7.82 19.47 -6.13
CA LEU A 104 7.52 19.00 -7.48
C LEU A 104 6.39 17.98 -7.44
N ARG A 105 5.20 18.39 -7.88
CA ARG A 105 3.99 17.58 -7.94
C ARG A 105 3.66 17.20 -9.38
N PHE A 106 3.04 16.06 -9.56
CA PHE A 106 2.57 15.58 -10.85
C PHE A 106 1.34 14.68 -10.65
N PRO A 107 0.37 14.71 -11.59
CA PRO A 107 -0.74 13.77 -11.56
C PRO A 107 -0.20 12.36 -11.82
N LEU A 108 -0.79 11.37 -11.14
CA LEU A 108 -0.48 9.97 -11.34
C LEU A 108 -1.79 9.19 -11.52
N ALA A 109 -1.92 8.49 -12.64
CA ALA A 109 -3.01 7.56 -12.89
C ALA A 109 -2.43 6.31 -13.53
N LEU A 110 -2.54 5.16 -12.86
CA LEU A 110 -2.07 3.89 -13.42
C LEU A 110 -2.99 2.72 -13.03
N PRO A 111 -3.25 1.80 -13.96
CA PRO A 111 -3.61 0.44 -13.59
C PRO A 111 -2.39 -0.28 -13.04
N PHE A 112 -2.60 -1.19 -12.10
CA PHE A 112 -1.59 -2.10 -11.60
C PHE A 112 -2.24 -3.43 -11.21
N TRP A 113 -1.42 -4.42 -10.92
CA TRP A 113 -1.89 -5.67 -10.38
C TRP A 113 -0.89 -6.24 -9.40
N THR A 114 -1.31 -7.22 -8.62
CA THR A 114 -0.41 -8.08 -7.85
C THR A 114 -0.78 -9.55 -8.05
N ILE A 115 0.20 -10.44 -7.93
CA ILE A 115 0.00 -11.88 -7.91
C ILE A 115 0.01 -12.36 -6.47
N GLN A 116 -1.03 -13.05 -6.05
CA GLN A 116 -1.21 -13.54 -4.68
C GLN A 116 -1.61 -15.02 -4.68
N ASN A 117 -1.37 -15.69 -3.55
CA ASN A 117 -1.94 -17.01 -3.29
C ASN A 117 -3.22 -16.82 -2.47
N LEU A 118 -4.36 -17.17 -3.06
CA LEU A 118 -5.66 -17.15 -2.41
C LEU A 118 -6.14 -18.59 -2.27
N ASP A 119 -6.13 -19.11 -1.05
CA ASP A 119 -6.57 -20.47 -0.71
C ASP A 119 -5.98 -21.57 -1.61
N GLY A 120 -4.66 -21.49 -1.84
CA GLY A 120 -3.92 -22.44 -2.67
C GLY A 120 -3.94 -22.12 -4.16
N ARG A 121 -4.73 -21.14 -4.61
CA ARG A 121 -4.83 -20.73 -6.02
C ARG A 121 -3.98 -19.49 -6.27
N ILE A 122 -3.29 -19.47 -7.40
CA ILE A 122 -2.62 -18.26 -7.86
C ILE A 122 -3.66 -17.35 -8.51
N VAL A 123 -3.75 -16.13 -8.01
CA VAL A 123 -4.68 -15.12 -8.52
C VAL A 123 -3.94 -13.84 -8.87
N ARG A 124 -4.43 -13.16 -9.90
CA ARG A 124 -4.10 -11.76 -10.17
C ARG A 124 -5.15 -10.87 -9.49
N VAL A 125 -4.69 -9.87 -8.75
CA VAL A 125 -5.52 -8.85 -8.11
C VAL A 125 -5.36 -7.56 -8.90
N PRO A 126 -6.32 -7.20 -9.78
CA PRO A 126 -6.27 -5.96 -10.54
C PRO A 126 -6.64 -4.79 -9.64
N ALA A 127 -5.97 -3.65 -9.86
CA ALA A 127 -6.28 -2.42 -9.18
C ALA A 127 -5.98 -1.19 -10.05
N THR A 128 -6.59 -0.07 -9.70
CA THR A 128 -6.29 1.24 -10.26
C THR A 128 -5.87 2.18 -9.15
N LEU A 129 -4.98 3.11 -9.46
CA LEU A 129 -4.58 4.20 -8.57
C LEU A 129 -4.61 5.51 -9.35
N ILE A 130 -5.28 6.51 -8.80
CA ILE A 130 -5.35 7.87 -9.33
C ILE A 130 -5.06 8.82 -8.17
N GLY A 131 -4.23 9.83 -8.38
CA GLY A 131 -3.92 10.80 -7.33
C GLY A 131 -2.92 11.86 -7.72
N GLN A 132 -2.53 12.65 -6.72
CA GLN A 132 -1.46 13.64 -6.83
C GLN A 132 -0.21 13.12 -6.17
N ALA A 133 0.84 12.96 -6.97
CA ALA A 133 2.13 12.47 -6.52
C ALA A 133 3.14 13.61 -6.42
N ARG A 134 4.19 13.38 -5.64
CA ARG A 134 5.40 14.21 -5.61
C ARG A 134 6.61 13.36 -5.33
N ILE A 135 7.77 13.90 -5.65
CA ILE A 135 9.04 13.30 -5.27
C ILE A 135 9.31 13.58 -3.78
N GLY A 136 9.89 12.60 -3.09
CA GLY A 136 10.38 12.72 -1.73
C GLY A 136 11.70 12.00 -1.54
N PHE A 137 12.27 12.13 -0.34
CA PHE A 137 13.56 11.51 -0.01
C PHE A 137 13.61 10.99 1.42
N ARG A 138 14.21 9.82 1.60
CA ARG A 138 14.65 9.29 2.90
C ARG A 138 16.17 9.13 2.86
N GLY A 139 16.90 10.13 3.35
CA GLY A 139 18.34 10.21 3.14
C GLY A 139 18.65 10.26 1.62
N ARG A 140 19.43 9.31 1.11
CA ARG A 140 19.74 9.17 -0.33
C ARG A 140 18.69 8.39 -1.13
N GLN A 141 17.70 7.80 -0.46
CA GLN A 141 16.67 6.99 -1.10
C GLN A 141 15.55 7.87 -1.67
N ILE A 142 15.22 7.68 -2.95
CA ILE A 142 14.08 8.35 -3.60
C ILE A 142 12.77 7.71 -3.11
N ALA A 143 11.77 8.57 -2.91
CA ALA A 143 10.40 8.21 -2.61
C ALA A 143 9.44 8.83 -3.63
N ILE A 144 8.37 8.12 -3.94
CA ILE A 144 7.15 8.72 -4.51
C ILE A 144 6.16 8.87 -3.37
N ILE A 145 5.68 10.07 -3.17
CA ILE A 145 4.67 10.38 -2.15
C ILE A 145 3.37 10.66 -2.89
N LEU A 146 2.32 9.95 -2.53
CA LEU A 146 0.95 10.27 -2.91
C LEU A 146 0.36 11.11 -1.79
N ASP A 147 0.19 12.41 -2.02
CA ASP A 147 -0.40 13.32 -1.03
C ASP A 147 -1.87 12.96 -0.78
N GLU A 148 -2.53 12.55 -1.85
CA GLU A 148 -3.89 12.06 -1.87
C GLU A 148 -4.03 11.13 -3.09
N PHE A 149 -4.68 9.99 -2.88
CA PHE A 149 -5.00 9.06 -3.94
C PHE A 149 -6.35 8.39 -3.69
N ASP A 150 -6.99 8.01 -4.78
CA ASP A 150 -8.06 7.03 -4.85
C ASP A 150 -7.50 5.74 -5.46
N ALA A 151 -7.76 4.61 -4.80
CA ALA A 151 -7.43 3.30 -5.32
C ALA A 151 -8.66 2.41 -5.35
N THR A 152 -8.80 1.61 -6.41
CA THR A 152 -9.86 0.60 -6.51
C THR A 152 -9.23 -0.78 -6.68
N PHE A 153 -9.49 -1.69 -5.75
CA PHE A 153 -9.09 -3.10 -5.84
C PHE A 153 -10.28 -3.93 -6.30
N LEU A 154 -10.12 -4.64 -7.41
CA LEU A 154 -11.17 -5.45 -8.03
C LEU A 154 -11.14 -6.88 -7.50
N SER A 155 -12.16 -7.68 -7.86
CA SER A 155 -12.17 -9.11 -7.58
C SER A 155 -10.94 -9.81 -8.16
N PRO A 156 -10.34 -10.78 -7.45
CA PRO A 156 -9.23 -11.56 -7.98
C PRO A 156 -9.65 -12.38 -9.20
N VAL A 157 -8.73 -12.53 -10.14
CA VAL A 157 -8.90 -13.37 -11.34
C VAL A 157 -7.90 -14.51 -11.25
N GLN A 158 -8.38 -15.75 -11.35
CA GLN A 158 -7.50 -16.93 -11.38
C GLN A 158 -6.67 -16.93 -12.67
N ILE A 159 -5.39 -17.26 -12.54
CA ILE A 159 -4.43 -17.31 -13.66
C ILE A 159 -3.66 -18.62 -13.70
#